data_AF-A0A075AZX4-F1
#
_entry.id   AF-A0A075AZX4-F1
#
_cell.length_a   1.000
_cell.length_b   1.000
_cell.length_c   1.000
_cell.angle_alpha   90.00
_cell.angle_beta   90.00
_cell.angle_gamma   90.00
#
_symmetry.space_group_name_H-M   'P 1'
#
loop_
_entity.id
_entity.type
_entity.pdbx_description
1 polymer ?
#
loop_
_entity_poly.entity_id
_entity_poly.type
_entity_poly.pdbx_seq_one_letter_code
_entity_poly.pdbx_strand_id
1 'polypeptide(L)'
;MTHKSNPSDYGWNYQGSNQQSRVEFYERSGVKMDYYPTTGTVKTSMNHPTQGPTQMFRRDLSESSFQKVLENPRHHTGQGYQRKH
;
A
#
# COMPACT_ATOMS: atom_id res chain seq x y z
N MET A 1 -12.07 7.93 0.77
CA MET A 1 -12.66 6.64 1.18
C MET A 1 -11.73 6.00 2.19
N THR A 2 -12.16 5.83 3.43
CA THR A 2 -11.39 5.11 4.45
C THR A 2 -11.70 3.62 4.33
N HIS A 3 -10.68 2.77 4.28
CA HIS A 3 -10.86 1.32 4.26
C HIS A 3 -11.27 0.80 5.63
N LYS A 4 -12.10 -0.24 5.66
CA LYS A 4 -12.54 -0.86 6.92
C LYS A 4 -11.48 -1.81 7.49
N SER A 5 -10.71 -2.45 6.60
CA SER A 5 -9.67 -3.40 6.98
C SER A 5 -8.48 -2.68 7.60
N ASN A 6 -8.01 -3.17 8.75
CA ASN A 6 -6.80 -2.65 9.38
C ASN A 6 -5.60 -3.45 8.86
N PRO A 7 -4.53 -2.82 8.34
CA PRO A 7 -3.31 -3.52 7.94
C PRO A 7 -2.72 -4.43 9.02
N SER A 8 -2.91 -4.09 10.29
CA SER A 8 -2.41 -4.88 11.43
C SER A 8 -3.00 -6.28 11.47
N ASP A 9 -4.25 -6.46 11.05
CA ASP A 9 -4.92 -7.76 10.98
C ASP A 9 -4.29 -8.69 9.92
N TYR A 10 -3.53 -8.10 8.99
CA TYR A 10 -2.81 -8.81 7.92
C TYR A 10 -1.31 -8.97 8.23
N GLY A 11 -0.91 -8.74 9.49
CA GLY A 11 0.46 -8.90 9.96
C GLY A 11 1.39 -7.74 9.56
N TRP A 12 0.84 -6.56 9.26
CA TRP A 12 1.63 -5.35 9.09
C TRP A 12 1.88 -4.67 10.43
N ASN A 13 3.13 -4.28 10.69
CA ASN A 13 3.51 -3.58 11.90
C ASN A 13 3.36 -2.07 11.69
N TYR A 14 2.51 -1.41 12.46
CA TYR A 14 2.37 0.04 12.42
C TYR A 14 3.67 0.73 12.89
N GLN A 15 4.16 1.68 12.10
CA GLN A 15 5.40 2.41 12.33
C GLN A 15 5.17 3.87 12.73
N GLY A 16 3.92 4.34 12.69
CA GLY A 16 3.57 5.73 13.00
C GLY A 16 2.74 6.38 11.88
N SER A 17 2.49 7.67 12.02
CA SER A 17 1.74 8.45 11.04
C SER A 17 2.25 9.88 11.00
N ASN A 18 1.94 10.58 9.91
CA ASN A 18 2.11 12.02 9.80
C ASN A 18 0.73 12.66 9.60
N GLN A 19 0.30 13.45 10.59
CA GLN A 19 -1.00 14.10 10.59
C GLN A 19 -1.15 15.17 9.51
N GLN A 20 -0.07 15.89 9.17
CA GLN A 20 -0.09 16.95 8.17
C GLN A 20 -0.37 16.39 6.77
N SER A 21 0.26 15.27 6.43
CA SER A 21 0.05 14.58 5.14
C SER A 21 -1.03 13.49 5.20
N ARG A 22 -1.62 13.24 6.38
CA ARG A 22 -2.68 12.24 6.62
C ARG A 22 -2.29 10.86 6.10
N VAL A 23 -1.08 10.43 6.47
CA VAL A 23 -0.50 9.16 6.05
C VAL A 23 -0.14 8.32 7.26
N GLU A 24 -0.39 7.02 7.15
CA GLU A 24 -0.01 6.00 8.11
C GLU A 24 1.08 5.11 7.50
N PHE A 25 2.07 4.75 8.31
CA PHE A 25 3.21 3.96 7.89
C PHE A 25 3.13 2.57 8.51
N TYR A 26 3.39 1.57 7.69
CA TYR A 26 3.41 0.18 8.10
C TYR A 26 4.60 -0.55 7.49
N GLU A 27 5.04 -1.63 8.13
CA GLU A 27 6.09 -2.50 7.61
C GLU A 27 5.71 -3.97 7.75
N ARG A 28 6.04 -4.76 6.72
CA ARG A 28 5.94 -6.23 6.77
C ARG A 28 7.02 -6.86 5.90
N SER A 29 7.84 -7.72 6.48
CA SER A 29 8.84 -8.53 5.77
C SER A 29 9.74 -7.73 4.80
N GLY A 30 10.26 -6.58 5.23
CA GLY A 30 11.10 -5.70 4.40
C GLY A 30 10.35 -4.90 3.33
N VAL A 31 9.01 -4.89 3.36
CA VAL A 31 8.16 -4.02 2.57
C VAL A 31 7.63 -2.90 3.46
N LYS A 32 7.81 -1.65 3.01
CA LYS A 32 7.19 -0.47 3.64
C LYS A 32 5.89 -0.12 2.92
N MET A 33 4.84 0.17 3.67
CA MET A 33 3.58 0.69 3.15
C MET A 33 3.30 2.09 3.70
N ASP A 34 2.99 3.02 2.81
CA ASP A 34 2.42 4.32 3.13
C ASP A 34 0.93 4.29 2.73
N TYR A 35 0.04 4.35 3.70
CA TYR A 35 -1.41 4.34 3.51
C TYR A 35 -1.99 5.73 3.72
N TYR A 36 -2.74 6.24 2.75
CA TYR A 36 -3.42 7.53 2.80
C TYR A 36 -4.93 7.28 2.94
N PRO A 37 -5.49 7.26 4.17
CA PRO A 37 -6.87 6.82 4.40
C PRO A 37 -7.91 7.74 3.76
N THR A 38 -7.59 9.03 3.60
CA THR A 38 -8.54 9.98 3.01
C THR A 38 -8.78 9.71 1.52
N THR A 39 -7.72 9.39 0.77
CA THR A 39 -7.76 9.16 -0.68
C THR A 39 -7.81 7.68 -1.06
N GLY A 40 -7.70 6.75 -0.11
CA GLY A 40 -7.58 5.32 -0.41
C GLY A 40 -6.32 4.99 -1.23
N THR A 41 -5.31 5.85 -1.17
CA THR A 41 -4.04 5.64 -1.88
C THR A 41 -3.12 4.77 -1.04
N VAL A 42 -2.48 3.80 -1.68
CA VAL A 42 -1.48 2.93 -1.06
C VAL A 42 -0.21 2.99 -1.88
N LYS A 43 0.90 3.23 -1.21
CA LYS A 43 2.24 3.08 -1.75
C LYS A 43 2.95 1.95 -1.03
N THR A 44 3.51 1.01 -1.78
CA THR A 44 4.39 -0.03 -1.23
C THR A 44 5.79 0.11 -1.80
N SER A 45 6.80 0.20 -0.94
CA SER A 45 8.23 0.25 -1.30
C SER A 45 8.88 -1.07 -0.90
N MET A 46 9.58 -1.72 -1.83
CA MET A 46 10.17 -3.04 -1.60
C MET A 46 11.37 -3.30 -2.52
N ASN A 47 12.18 -4.30 -2.19
CA ASN A 47 13.20 -4.81 -3.10
C ASN A 47 12.61 -5.96 -3.94
N HIS A 48 12.28 -5.70 -5.20
CA HIS A 48 11.71 -6.70 -6.10
C HIS A 48 12.82 -7.65 -6.60
N PRO A 49 12.60 -8.98 -6.61
CA PRO A 49 13.65 -9.96 -6.95
C PRO A 49 14.32 -9.75 -8.30
N THR A 50 13.57 -9.24 -9.29
CA THR A 50 14.09 -9.01 -10.65
C THR A 50 14.33 -7.55 -11.00
N GLN A 51 13.63 -6.61 -10.37
CA GLN A 51 13.70 -5.18 -10.70
C GLN A 51 14.55 -4.38 -9.71
N GLY A 52 14.98 -5.01 -8.62
CA GLY A 52 15.63 -4.33 -7.51
C GLY A 52 14.66 -3.42 -6.74
N PRO A 53 15.17 -2.39 -6.04
CA PRO A 53 14.35 -1.45 -5.28
C PRO A 53 13.29 -0.79 -6.15
N THR A 54 12.01 -0.96 -5.79
CA THR A 54 10.87 -0.45 -6.54
C THR A 54 9.80 0.10 -5.62
N GLN A 55 8.91 0.91 -6.20
CA GLN A 55 7.74 1.46 -5.54
C GLN A 55 6.50 1.23 -6.41
N MET A 56 5.44 0.73 -5.79
CA MET A 56 4.15 0.55 -6.45
C MET A 56 3.14 1.51 -5.83
N PHE A 57 2.49 2.30 -6.67
CA PHE A 57 1.46 3.26 -6.28
C PHE A 57 0.11 2.77 -6.79
N ARG A 58 -0.87 2.71 -5.90
CA ARG A 58 -2.25 2.32 -6.18
C ARG A 58 -3.18 3.37 -5.62
N ARG A 59 -4.13 3.82 -6.42
CA ARG A 59 -5.10 4.87 -6.06
C ARG A 59 -6.50 4.34 -6.14
N ASP A 60 -7.39 4.99 -5.41
CA ASP A 60 -8.84 4.74 -5.45
C ASP A 60 -9.20 3.26 -5.33
N LEU A 61 -8.45 2.53 -4.49
CA LEU A 61 -8.69 1.11 -4.31
C LEU A 61 -10.11 0.90 -3.76
N SER A 62 -10.78 -0.15 -4.25
CA SER A 62 -11.92 -0.71 -3.52
C SER A 62 -11.44 -1.39 -2.24
N GLU A 63 -12.33 -1.59 -1.28
CA GLU A 63 -12.02 -2.36 -0.06
C GLU A 63 -11.41 -3.73 -0.40
N SER A 64 -12.01 -4.45 -1.35
CA SER A 64 -11.51 -5.76 -1.81
C SER A 64 -10.13 -5.69 -2.47
N SER A 65 -9.83 -4.62 -3.19
CA SER A 65 -8.52 -4.43 -3.81
C SER A 65 -7.46 -4.05 -2.77
N PHE A 66 -7.86 -3.29 -1.75
CA PHE A 66 -7.00 -2.98 -0.61
C PHE A 66 -6.63 -4.25 0.16
N GLN A 67 -7.59 -5.11 0.48
CA GLN A 67 -7.32 -6.40 1.14
C GLN A 67 -6.33 -7.26 0.36
N LYS A 68 -6.48 -7.35 -0.97
CA LYS A 68 -5.51 -8.07 -1.83
C LYS A 68 -4.09 -7.49 -1.74
N VAL A 69 -3.97 -6.18 -1.56
CA VAL A 69 -2.66 -5.52 -1.37
C VAL A 69 -2.09 -5.81 0.03
N LEU A 70 -2.94 -5.88 1.06
CA LEU A 70 -2.52 -6.25 2.41
C LEU A 70 -2.02 -7.70 2.48
N GLU A 71 -2.68 -8.62 1.76
CA GLU A 71 -2.28 -10.02 1.62
C GLU A 71 -1.00 -10.18 0.80
N ASN A 72 -0.93 -9.49 -0.35
CA ASN A 72 0.20 -9.53 -1.25
C ASN A 72 0.57 -8.11 -1.72
N PRO A 73 1.61 -7.48 -1.14
CA PRO A 73 2.00 -6.11 -1.48
C PRO A 73 2.47 -5.93 -2.93
N ARG A 74 2.75 -7.02 -3.66
CA ARG A 74 3.08 -7.02 -5.09
C ARG A 74 1.86 -7.14 -6.00
N HIS A 75 0.64 -7.25 -5.44
CA HIS A 75 -0.55 -7.45 -6.25
C HIS A 75 -0.76 -6.26 -7.22
N HIS A 76 -0.78 -6.58 -8.51
CA HIS A 76 -1.08 -5.60 -9.55
C HIS A 76 -2.60 -5.47 -9.65
N THR A 77 -3.13 -4.34 -9.21
CA THR A 77 -4.58 -4.04 -9.25
C THR A 77 -5.02 -3.47 -10.60
N GLY A 78 -4.08 -3.17 -11.51
CA GLY A 78 -4.34 -2.40 -12.73
C GLY A 78 -4.68 -0.92 -12.46
N GLN A 79 -4.73 -0.51 -11.19
CA GLN A 79 -5.04 0.84 -10.76
C GLN A 79 -3.81 1.47 -10.12
N GLY A 80 -3.21 2.43 -10.83
CA GLY A 80 -1.91 3.01 -10.48
C GLY A 80 -1.30 3.77 -11.65
N TYR A 81 -0.04 4.20 -11.49
CA TYR A 81 0.65 5.08 -12.44
C TYR A 81 1.23 4.42 -13.70
N GLN A 82 1.06 3.11 -13.89
CA GLN A 82 1.52 2.44 -15.10
C GLN A 82 0.49 2.65 -16.22
N ARG A 83 0.66 3.75 -16.98
CA ARG A 83 0.01 3.89 -18.30
C ARG A 83 0.69 2.90 -19.24
N LYS A 84 -0.07 1.99 -19.85
CA LYS A 84 0.42 1.23 -21.00
C LYS A 84 0.64 2.24 -22.13
N HIS A 85 1.87 2.38 -22.60
CA HIS A 85 2.18 3.01 -23.88
C HIS A 85 2.01 2.00 -25.01
#